data_AF-A0A956C4Z6-F1
#
_entry.id   AF-A0A956C4Z6-F1
#
_cell.length_a   1.000
_cell.length_b   1.000
_cell.length_c   1.000
_cell.angle_alpha   90.00
_cell.angle_beta   90.00
_cell.angle_gamma   90.00
#
_symmetry.space_group_name_H-M   'P 1'
#
loop_
_entity.id
_entity.type
_entity.pdbx_description
1 polymer ?
#
loop_
_entity_poly.entity_id
_entity_poly.type
_entity_poly.pdbx_seq_one_letter_code
_entity_poly.pdbx_strand_id
1 'polypeptide(L)'
;MGLQASSSEASALVEDAPASAPGSAVGARVSDGPRWGALCAVVVAATLVFWLFEALPFQDLPAHAGLIAMRHRFADSAFEQQFFVLAPHIGPYSLFRFLGEGFVRVVGPVGAVRALATLPVVATPVALVFARRRLFGETSPTFGFIGVTLSFGLMTLLGFASYLLGVAVMIVGLVLWLDLLAGVDAAAAGVGTARSLRTKEIVVGLYAPLAFVAHGHAFLLLLLTCGVSAIATGARAARVVRGRAFVPALGLAAWVAWLERGATTPPGSVPVVAPLTPHFHGPLEKFELLVTPTLMTRTGIDFTVA
;
A
#
# COMPACT_ATOMS: atom_id res chain seq x y z
N MET A 1 -76.95 -35.34 -9.75
CA MET A 1 -76.38 -35.17 -8.40
C MET A 1 -74.96 -35.69 -8.45
N GLY A 2 -73.91 -34.90 -8.64
CA GLY A 2 -73.66 -33.55 -8.14
C GLY A 2 -72.78 -33.67 -6.90
N LEU A 3 -71.45 -33.69 -7.10
CA LEU A 3 -70.42 -33.26 -6.16
C LEU A 3 -69.08 -33.14 -6.89
N GLN A 4 -68.77 -31.90 -7.26
CA GLN A 4 -67.44 -31.37 -7.53
C GLN A 4 -66.65 -31.29 -6.21
N ALA A 5 -65.36 -31.63 -6.26
CA ALA A 5 -64.27 -31.07 -5.44
C ALA A 5 -62.95 -31.66 -5.99
N SER A 6 -62.33 -30.99 -6.96
CA SER A 6 -61.24 -30.01 -6.77
C SER A 6 -59.86 -30.67 -6.83
N SER A 7 -59.48 -31.00 -8.06
CA SER A 7 -58.09 -30.98 -8.50
C SER A 7 -57.65 -29.52 -8.66
N SER A 8 -57.04 -28.94 -7.62
CA SER A 8 -56.47 -27.59 -7.67
C SER A 8 -55.53 -27.43 -6.49
N GLU A 9 -54.22 -27.41 -6.76
CA GLU A 9 -53.14 -26.70 -6.04
C GLU A 9 -51.77 -27.40 -6.23
N ALA A 10 -51.33 -27.55 -7.49
CA ALA A 10 -49.93 -27.90 -7.77
C ALA A 10 -49.39 -27.28 -9.07
N SER A 11 -50.03 -26.20 -9.55
CA SER A 11 -49.59 -25.51 -10.76
C SER A 11 -50.05 -24.05 -10.69
N ALA A 12 -49.23 -23.20 -10.06
CA ALA A 12 -49.16 -21.75 -10.28
C ALA A 12 -48.34 -21.07 -9.17
N LEU A 13 -47.02 -21.25 -9.18
CA LEU A 13 -46.07 -20.25 -8.66
C LEU A 13 -44.81 -20.29 -9.52
N VAL A 14 -45.00 -20.14 -10.84
CA VAL A 14 -43.99 -19.51 -11.69
C VAL A 14 -44.30 -18.03 -11.56
N GLU A 15 -43.65 -17.40 -10.59
CA GLU A 15 -43.66 -15.96 -10.44
C GLU A 15 -42.87 -15.41 -11.65
N ASP A 16 -43.61 -14.84 -12.60
CA ASP A 16 -43.06 -14.15 -13.77
C ASP A 16 -42.09 -13.07 -13.28
N ALA A 17 -40.80 -13.36 -13.35
CA ALA A 17 -39.76 -12.37 -13.21
C ALA A 17 -39.99 -11.30 -14.30
N PRO A 18 -40.18 -10.02 -13.96
CA PRO A 18 -40.37 -9.00 -14.99
C PRO A 18 -39.12 -8.94 -15.85
N ALA A 19 -39.33 -9.20 -17.15
CA ALA A 19 -38.32 -9.11 -18.20
C ALA A 19 -37.59 -7.77 -18.07
N SER A 20 -36.28 -7.85 -17.91
CA SER A 20 -35.35 -6.72 -17.94
C SER A 20 -35.62 -5.87 -19.18
N ALA A 21 -36.17 -4.67 -18.99
CA ALA A 21 -36.39 -3.73 -20.08
C ALA A 21 -35.04 -3.39 -20.75
N PRO A 22 -34.90 -3.49 -22.08
CA PRO A 22 -33.74 -2.98 -22.79
C PRO A 22 -33.89 -1.46 -22.95
N GLY A 23 -33.64 -0.75 -21.85
CA GLY A 23 -33.56 0.71 -21.83
C GLY A 23 -32.20 1.17 -22.35
N SER A 24 -32.01 1.17 -23.67
CA SER A 24 -30.97 1.96 -24.33
C SER A 24 -31.30 3.45 -24.16
N ALA A 25 -31.04 3.98 -22.97
CA ALA A 25 -30.93 5.41 -22.77
C ALA A 25 -29.55 5.80 -23.31
N VAL A 26 -29.53 6.33 -24.54
CA VAL A 26 -28.42 7.15 -25.04
C VAL A 26 -28.39 8.42 -24.19
N GLY A 27 -27.89 8.29 -22.96
CA GLY A 27 -27.64 9.40 -22.07
C GLY A 27 -26.57 10.28 -22.72
N ALA A 28 -26.88 11.57 -22.87
CA ALA A 28 -25.91 12.58 -23.23
C ALA A 28 -24.65 12.36 -22.37
N ARG A 29 -23.50 12.13 -23.02
CA ARG A 29 -22.22 12.04 -22.33
C ARG A 29 -21.95 13.41 -21.71
N VAL A 30 -22.38 13.60 -20.46
CA VAL A 30 -21.95 14.74 -19.64
C VAL A 30 -20.43 14.68 -19.63
N SER A 31 -19.77 15.72 -20.12
CA SER A 31 -18.32 15.72 -20.16
C SER A 31 -17.83 15.69 -18.70
N ASP A 32 -17.14 14.63 -18.29
CA ASP A 32 -16.55 14.57 -16.95
C ASP A 32 -15.28 15.45 -16.82
N GLY A 33 -14.87 16.13 -17.90
CA GLY A 33 -13.70 17.01 -17.95
C GLY A 33 -13.60 18.01 -16.79
N PRO A 34 -14.66 18.77 -16.46
CA PRO A 34 -14.64 19.69 -15.31
C PRO A 34 -14.41 18.99 -13.97
N ARG A 35 -14.95 17.78 -13.77
CA ARG A 35 -14.78 17.02 -12.52
C ARG A 35 -13.35 16.48 -12.39
N TRP A 36 -12.74 16.05 -13.48
CA TRP A 36 -11.34 15.68 -13.52
C TRP A 36 -10.41 16.88 -13.28
N GLY A 37 -10.74 18.04 -13.85
CA GLY A 37 -10.06 19.30 -13.55
C GLY A 37 -10.14 19.66 -12.06
N ALA A 38 -11.33 19.53 -11.47
CA ALA A 38 -11.52 19.74 -10.03
C ALA A 38 -10.71 18.75 -9.17
N LEU A 39 -10.66 17.46 -9.55
CA LEU A 39 -9.83 16.47 -8.85
C LEU A 39 -8.34 16.85 -8.90
N CYS A 40 -7.83 17.22 -10.09
CA CYS A 40 -6.44 17.67 -10.23
C CYS A 40 -6.16 18.91 -9.37
N ALA A 41 -7.06 19.90 -9.36
CA ALA A 41 -6.91 21.10 -8.54
C ALA A 41 -6.89 20.75 -7.04
N VAL A 42 -7.77 19.85 -6.59
CA VAL A 42 -7.81 19.37 -5.20
C VAL A 42 -6.55 18.59 -4.83
N VAL A 43 -6.05 17.71 -5.71
CA VAL A 43 -4.77 17.01 -5.48
C VAL A 43 -3.62 18.01 -5.37
N VAL A 44 -3.53 19.00 -6.26
CA VAL A 44 -2.49 20.05 -6.16
C VAL A 44 -2.61 20.84 -4.86
N ALA A 45 -3.80 21.29 -4.49
CA ALA A 45 -4.03 21.99 -3.23
C ALA A 45 -3.64 21.13 -2.02
N ALA A 46 -3.97 19.84 -2.05
CA ALA A 46 -3.62 18.88 -1.02
C ALA A 46 -2.11 18.66 -0.90
N THR A 47 -1.36 18.59 -2.01
CA THR A 47 0.09 18.41 -1.94
C THR A 47 0.82 19.66 -1.48
N LEU A 48 0.29 20.86 -1.77
CA LEU A 48 0.88 22.13 -1.35
C LEU A 48 1.05 22.25 0.17
N VAL A 49 0.30 21.50 0.98
CA VAL A 49 0.47 21.51 2.44
C VAL A 49 1.89 21.07 2.87
N PHE A 50 2.56 20.22 2.10
CA PHE A 50 3.94 19.83 2.39
C PHE A 50 4.98 20.86 1.93
N TRP A 51 4.58 21.80 1.08
CA TRP A 51 5.49 22.78 0.48
C TRP A 51 5.33 24.18 1.07
N LEU A 52 4.12 24.55 1.46
CA LEU A 52 3.80 25.87 1.99
C LEU A 52 4.07 26.00 3.50
N PHE A 53 4.01 24.90 4.25
CA PHE A 53 4.23 24.93 5.70
C PHE A 53 5.64 24.46 6.06
N GLU A 54 6.26 25.16 7.01
CA GLU A 54 7.59 24.81 7.52
C GLU A 54 7.58 23.54 8.37
N ALA A 55 6.52 23.36 9.16
CA ALA A 55 6.32 22.20 10.03
C ALA A 55 5.74 21.02 9.24
N LEU A 56 6.60 20.04 8.92
CA LEU A 56 6.20 18.77 8.30
C LEU A 56 5.80 17.74 9.37
N PRO A 57 4.88 16.81 9.07
CA PRO A 57 4.50 15.76 10.01
C PRO A 57 5.70 14.93 10.52
N PHE A 58 5.67 14.61 11.81
CA PHE A 58 6.83 14.80 12.70
C PHE A 58 7.61 13.55 13.14
N GLN A 59 7.26 12.31 12.76
CA GLN A 59 7.98 11.13 13.30
C GLN A 59 8.81 10.40 12.25
N ASP A 60 8.19 9.78 11.24
CA ASP A 60 8.91 8.85 10.35
C ASP A 60 9.72 9.57 9.25
N LEU A 61 9.18 10.66 8.68
CA LEU A 61 9.86 11.43 7.62
C LEU A 61 11.23 12.01 8.04
N PRO A 62 11.37 12.66 9.23
CA PRO A 62 12.68 13.08 9.72
C PRO A 62 13.66 11.91 9.93
N ALA A 63 13.17 10.74 10.36
CA ALA A 63 14.01 9.55 10.51
C ALA A 63 14.56 9.07 9.16
N HIS A 64 13.74 9.04 8.09
CA HIS A 64 14.22 8.74 6.74
C HIS A 64 15.23 9.76 6.24
N ALA A 65 15.01 11.05 6.50
CA ALA A 65 15.95 12.11 6.15
C ALA A 65 17.30 11.94 6.87
N GLY A 66 17.24 11.62 8.17
CA GLY A 66 18.40 11.32 9.00
C GLY A 66 19.19 10.12 8.47
N LEU A 67 18.51 9.05 8.07
CA LEU A 67 19.14 7.86 7.47
C LEU A 67 19.82 8.18 6.13
N ILE A 68 19.21 9.02 5.29
CA ILE A 68 19.84 9.47 4.05
C ILE A 68 21.08 10.30 4.38
N ALA A 69 20.97 11.31 5.25
CA ALA A 69 22.11 12.14 5.65
C ALA A 69 23.25 11.30 6.26
N MET A 70 22.91 10.36 7.14
CA MET A 70 23.83 9.39 7.74
C MET A 70 24.56 8.60 6.66
N ARG A 71 23.85 8.06 5.67
CA ARG A 71 24.45 7.33 4.55
C ARG A 71 25.49 8.16 3.78
N HIS A 72 25.21 9.45 3.56
CA HIS A 72 26.11 10.34 2.83
C HIS A 72 27.37 10.69 3.63
N ARG A 73 27.31 10.73 4.96
CA ARG A 73 28.48 10.97 5.84
C ARG A 73 29.15 9.70 6.37
N PHE A 74 28.56 8.52 6.14
CA PHE A 74 28.96 7.28 6.79
C PHE A 74 30.42 6.91 6.52
N ALA A 75 30.90 7.11 5.28
CA ALA A 75 32.27 6.80 4.89
C ALA A 75 33.31 7.62 5.68
N ASP A 76 32.95 8.85 6.08
CA ASP A 76 33.85 9.81 6.72
C ASP A 76 33.59 9.96 8.23
N SER A 77 32.60 9.24 8.78
CA SER A 77 32.21 9.36 10.18
C SER A 77 32.62 8.15 11.01
N ALA A 78 33.77 8.27 11.69
CA ALA A 78 34.23 7.26 12.65
C ALA A 78 33.23 7.00 13.78
N PHE A 79 32.42 8.01 14.15
CA PHE A 79 31.33 7.85 15.11
C PHE A 79 30.23 6.92 14.57
N GLU A 80 29.69 7.19 13.37
CA GLU A 80 28.60 6.38 12.80
C GLU A 80 29.04 4.94 12.54
N GLN A 81 30.30 4.74 12.14
CA GLN A 81 30.89 3.41 11.93
C GLN A 81 30.98 2.55 13.20
N GLN A 82 30.83 3.14 14.39
CA GLN A 82 30.75 2.39 15.64
C GLN A 82 29.38 1.74 15.85
N PHE A 83 28.31 2.39 15.39
CA PHE A 83 26.93 2.01 15.71
C PHE A 83 26.18 1.42 14.51
N PHE A 84 26.60 1.72 13.29
CA PHE A 84 25.92 1.34 12.07
C PHE A 84 26.86 0.58 11.14
N VAL A 85 26.29 -0.34 10.37
CA VAL A 85 26.96 -0.97 9.23
C VAL A 85 26.20 -0.64 7.95
N LEU A 86 26.91 -0.65 6.83
CA LEU A 86 26.28 -0.50 5.53
C LEU A 86 25.57 -1.80 5.14
N ALA A 87 24.26 -1.73 4.93
CA ALA A 87 23.41 -2.81 4.44
C ALA A 87 22.89 -2.46 3.03
N PRO A 88 23.65 -2.74 1.95
CA PRO A 88 23.32 -2.29 0.60
C PRO A 88 22.24 -3.14 -0.08
N HIS A 89 21.65 -4.11 0.62
CA HIS A 89 20.68 -5.04 0.03
C HIS A 89 19.31 -4.38 -0.20
N ILE A 90 18.60 -4.89 -1.20
CA ILE A 90 17.21 -4.55 -1.45
C ILE A 90 16.37 -5.21 -0.36
N GLY A 91 15.43 -4.47 0.23
CA GLY A 91 14.52 -4.96 1.25
C GLY A 91 13.26 -4.09 1.33
N PRO A 92 12.48 -4.24 2.41
CA PRO A 92 11.40 -3.31 2.70
C PRO A 92 11.92 -1.87 2.70
N TYR A 93 11.08 -0.92 2.28
CA TYR A 93 11.42 0.51 2.17
C TYR A 93 12.46 0.87 1.10
N SER A 94 13.03 -0.08 0.35
CA SER A 94 14.00 0.21 -0.70
C SER A 94 13.46 1.18 -1.73
N LEU A 95 12.19 1.05 -2.16
CA LEU A 95 11.58 2.01 -3.09
C LEU A 95 11.65 3.44 -2.55
N PHE A 96 11.23 3.62 -1.29
CA PHE A 96 11.20 4.93 -0.64
C PHE A 96 12.62 5.52 -0.50
N ARG A 97 13.61 4.69 -0.15
CA ARG A 97 15.03 5.06 -0.08
C ARG A 97 15.58 5.49 -1.44
N PHE A 98 15.30 4.74 -2.50
CA PHE A 98 15.74 5.07 -3.87
C PHE A 98 15.12 6.37 -4.37
N LEU A 99 13.83 6.58 -4.12
CA LEU A 99 13.15 7.83 -4.47
C LEU A 99 13.73 9.01 -3.69
N GLY A 100 13.98 8.84 -2.39
CA GLY A 100 14.61 9.85 -1.55
C GLY A 100 15.98 10.27 -2.08
N GLU A 101 16.86 9.32 -2.36
CA GLU A 101 18.17 9.57 -2.96
C GLU A 101 18.07 10.31 -4.31
N GLY A 102 17.11 9.92 -5.15
CA GLY A 102 16.84 10.61 -6.41
C GLY A 102 16.42 12.06 -6.21
N PHE A 103 15.49 12.32 -5.28
CA PHE A 103 14.99 13.67 -5.02
C PHE A 103 16.03 14.57 -4.36
N VAL A 104 16.89 14.04 -3.48
CA VAL A 104 17.95 14.83 -2.83
C VAL A 104 18.83 15.51 -3.86
N ARG A 105 19.14 14.83 -4.98
CA ARG A 105 19.97 15.36 -6.06
C ARG A 105 19.33 16.51 -6.84
N VAL A 106 18.00 16.63 -6.80
CA VAL A 106 17.24 17.61 -7.59
C VAL A 106 16.78 18.79 -6.75
N VAL A 107 16.28 18.52 -5.53
CA VAL A 107 15.59 19.52 -4.69
C VAL A 107 16.23 19.67 -3.30
N GLY A 108 17.37 19.03 -3.07
CA GLY A 108 18.06 19.01 -1.78
C GLY A 108 17.36 18.17 -0.70
N PRO A 109 17.95 18.02 0.49
CA PRO A 109 17.43 17.17 1.56
C PRO A 109 16.01 17.53 2.02
N VAL A 110 15.74 18.82 2.27
CA VAL A 110 14.42 19.28 2.73
C VAL A 110 13.37 19.09 1.63
N GLY A 111 13.71 19.42 0.37
CA GLY A 111 12.82 19.20 -0.76
C GLY A 111 12.52 17.72 -1.00
N ALA A 112 13.48 16.83 -0.77
CA ALA A 112 13.30 15.39 -0.93
C ALA A 112 12.28 14.82 0.06
N VAL A 113 12.34 15.24 1.33
CA VAL A 113 11.37 14.85 2.36
C VAL A 113 9.96 15.30 1.96
N ARG A 114 9.82 16.55 1.49
CA ARG A 114 8.53 17.10 1.02
C ARG A 114 7.99 16.38 -0.21
N ALA A 115 8.86 16.05 -1.15
CA ALA A 115 8.52 15.27 -2.34
C ALA A 115 8.05 13.86 -1.95
N LEU A 116 8.76 13.19 -1.04
CA LEU A 116 8.37 11.88 -0.52
C LEU A 116 7.03 11.93 0.22
N ALA A 117 6.78 12.97 1.03
CA ALA A 117 5.52 13.20 1.73
C ALA A 117 4.34 13.45 0.76
N THR A 118 4.63 14.01 -0.42
CA THR A 118 3.65 14.27 -1.47
C THR A 118 3.17 13.00 -2.17
N LEU A 119 4.03 11.97 -2.28
CA LEU A 119 3.75 10.78 -3.08
C LEU A 119 2.46 10.04 -2.66
N PRO A 120 2.17 9.77 -1.38
CA PRO A 120 0.96 9.05 -1.00
C PRO A 120 -0.33 9.82 -1.29
N VAL A 121 -0.28 11.16 -1.18
CA VAL A 121 -1.42 12.05 -1.46
C VAL A 121 -1.80 12.05 -2.94
N VAL A 122 -0.84 11.75 -3.82
CA VAL A 122 -1.10 11.55 -5.26
C VAL A 122 -1.42 10.09 -5.56
N ALA A 123 -0.63 9.15 -5.03
CA ALA A 123 -0.71 7.73 -5.35
C ALA A 123 -2.02 7.09 -4.88
N THR A 124 -2.57 7.49 -3.73
CA THR A 124 -3.81 6.91 -3.18
C THR A 124 -5.04 7.25 -4.04
N PRO A 125 -5.32 8.52 -4.40
CA PRO A 125 -6.35 8.85 -5.38
C PRO A 125 -6.22 8.08 -6.69
N VAL A 126 -5.00 8.03 -7.25
CA VAL A 126 -4.73 7.34 -8.51
C VAL A 126 -5.00 5.84 -8.38
N ALA A 127 -4.59 5.21 -7.27
CA ALA A 127 -4.83 3.80 -7.00
C ALA A 127 -6.33 3.48 -6.90
N LEU A 128 -7.12 4.33 -6.24
CA LEU A 128 -8.57 4.13 -6.13
C LEU A 128 -9.30 4.33 -7.47
N VAL A 129 -8.91 5.34 -8.26
CA VAL A 129 -9.48 5.51 -9.60
C VAL A 129 -9.11 4.34 -10.50
N PHE A 130 -7.87 3.87 -10.43
CA PHE A 130 -7.42 2.65 -11.10
C PHE A 130 -8.26 1.44 -10.67
N ALA A 131 -8.50 1.26 -9.37
CA ALA A 131 -9.30 0.17 -8.83
C ALA A 131 -10.72 0.15 -9.42
N ARG A 132 -11.40 1.32 -9.42
CA ARG A 132 -12.76 1.43 -9.94
C ARG A 132 -12.84 1.18 -11.44
N ARG A 133 -11.93 1.79 -12.20
CA ARG A 133 -11.86 1.60 -13.64
C ARG A 133 -11.58 0.14 -13.99
N ARG A 134 -10.67 -0.51 -13.27
CA ARG A 134 -10.24 -1.88 -13.58
C ARG A 134 -11.29 -2.92 -13.21
N LEU A 135 -11.91 -2.80 -12.03
CA LEU A 135 -12.83 -3.83 -11.51
C LEU A 135 -14.29 -3.60 -11.93
N PHE A 136 -14.69 -2.34 -12.15
CA PHE A 136 -16.10 -1.99 -12.39
C PHE A 136 -16.33 -1.24 -13.71
N GLY A 137 -15.27 -0.93 -14.47
CA GLY A 137 -15.39 -0.14 -15.71
C GLY A 137 -15.78 1.32 -15.49
N GLU A 138 -15.80 1.79 -14.25
CA GLU A 138 -16.23 3.14 -13.90
C GLU A 138 -15.13 4.16 -14.21
N THR A 139 -15.49 5.24 -14.91
CA THR A 139 -14.55 6.29 -15.34
C THR A 139 -14.71 7.60 -14.56
N SER A 140 -15.61 7.63 -13.59
CA SER A 140 -15.85 8.79 -12.74
C SER A 140 -14.65 9.12 -11.84
N PRO A 141 -14.30 10.40 -11.64
CA PRO A 141 -13.25 10.81 -10.71
C PRO A 141 -13.66 10.75 -9.23
N THR A 142 -14.90 10.38 -8.90
CA THR A 142 -15.43 10.39 -7.51
C THR A 142 -14.49 9.70 -6.51
N PHE A 143 -13.98 8.52 -6.85
CA PHE A 143 -13.09 7.77 -5.96
C PHE A 143 -11.70 8.38 -5.83
N GLY A 144 -11.31 9.27 -6.76
CA GLY A 144 -10.12 10.10 -6.61
C GLY A 144 -10.29 11.08 -5.45
N PHE A 145 -11.44 11.75 -5.35
CA PHE A 145 -11.73 12.66 -4.23
C PHE A 145 -11.74 11.92 -2.89
N ILE A 146 -12.36 10.73 -2.85
CA ILE A 146 -12.31 9.86 -1.66
C ILE A 146 -10.86 9.53 -1.31
N GLY A 147 -10.03 9.21 -2.31
CA GLY A 147 -8.61 8.93 -2.10
C GLY A 147 -7.84 10.11 -1.54
N VAL A 148 -8.17 11.35 -1.94
CA VAL A 148 -7.56 12.55 -1.35
C VAL A 148 -7.92 12.63 0.12
N THR A 149 -9.21 12.50 0.47
CA THR A 149 -9.66 12.51 1.86
C THR A 149 -8.96 11.44 2.70
N LEU A 150 -8.86 10.21 2.19
CA LEU A 150 -8.18 9.10 2.88
C LEU A 150 -6.67 9.28 3.00
N SER A 151 -6.08 10.18 2.20
CA SER A 151 -4.65 10.51 2.30
C SER A 151 -4.32 11.44 3.46
N PHE A 152 -5.34 11.99 4.15
CA PHE A 152 -5.15 12.83 5.33
C PHE A 152 -5.80 12.18 6.55
N GLY A 153 -4.96 11.67 7.44
CA GLY A 153 -5.39 11.11 8.72
C GLY A 153 -4.22 11.01 9.70
N LEU A 154 -4.41 10.25 10.78
CA LEU A 154 -3.40 10.07 11.82
C LEU A 154 -2.04 9.64 11.25
N MET A 155 -2.02 8.67 10.32
CA MET A 155 -0.78 8.17 9.72
C MET A 155 -0.02 9.26 8.94
N THR A 156 -0.74 10.18 8.28
CA THR A 156 -0.17 11.33 7.58
C THR A 156 0.40 12.34 8.58
N LEU A 157 -0.30 12.58 9.68
CA LEU A 157 0.16 13.46 10.77
C LEU A 157 1.43 12.92 11.47
N LEU A 158 1.54 11.60 11.64
CA LEU A 158 2.74 10.94 12.17
C LEU A 158 3.87 10.87 11.12
N GLY A 159 3.59 11.18 9.85
CA GLY A 159 4.58 11.22 8.80
C GLY A 159 4.95 9.85 8.22
N PHE A 160 4.08 8.83 8.36
CA PHE A 160 4.27 7.49 7.79
C PHE A 160 4.10 7.44 6.27
N ALA A 161 4.79 8.33 5.54
CA ALA A 161 4.70 8.46 4.10
C ALA A 161 5.10 7.17 3.36
N SER A 162 6.10 6.46 3.87
CA SER A 162 6.56 5.19 3.29
C SER A 162 5.47 4.10 3.37
N TYR A 163 4.78 4.01 4.52
CA TYR A 163 3.65 3.10 4.71
C TYR A 163 2.46 3.48 3.84
N LEU A 164 2.07 4.76 3.82
CA LEU A 164 0.95 5.24 3.01
C LEU A 164 1.18 5.03 1.51
N LEU A 165 2.41 5.23 1.03
CA LEU A 165 2.79 4.86 -0.33
C LEU A 165 2.67 3.34 -0.54
N GLY A 166 3.14 2.55 0.42
CA GLY A 166 2.96 1.11 0.45
C GLY A 166 1.51 0.67 0.37
N VAL A 167 0.59 1.36 1.05
CA VAL A 167 -0.86 1.12 0.98
C VAL A 167 -1.41 1.40 -0.42
N ALA A 168 -1.01 2.49 -1.08
CA ALA A 168 -1.41 2.76 -2.45
C ALA A 168 -0.93 1.65 -3.42
N VAL A 169 0.32 1.20 -3.26
CA VAL A 169 0.89 0.06 -4.01
C VAL A 169 0.13 -1.24 -3.70
N MET A 170 -0.21 -1.49 -2.44
CA MET A 170 -1.01 -2.63 -2.02
C MET A 170 -2.40 -2.61 -2.67
N ILE A 171 -3.08 -1.46 -2.74
CA ILE A 171 -4.40 -1.34 -3.38
C ILE A 171 -4.31 -1.75 -4.86
N VAL A 172 -3.31 -1.25 -5.60
CA VAL A 172 -3.10 -1.63 -7.00
C VAL A 172 -2.81 -3.14 -7.11
N GLY A 173 -1.96 -3.69 -6.24
CA GLY A 173 -1.67 -5.12 -6.21
C GLY A 173 -2.90 -5.98 -5.95
N LEU A 174 -3.76 -5.58 -5.00
CA LEU A 174 -5.00 -6.26 -4.69
C LEU A 174 -5.98 -6.20 -5.87
N VAL A 175 -6.06 -5.08 -6.58
CA VAL A 175 -6.87 -4.95 -7.79
C VAL A 175 -6.41 -5.91 -8.89
N LEU A 176 -5.10 -5.99 -9.13
CA LEU A 176 -4.53 -6.92 -10.11
C LEU A 176 -4.81 -8.39 -9.73
N TRP A 177 -4.74 -8.70 -8.43
CA TRP A 177 -5.09 -10.01 -7.91
C TRP A 177 -6.58 -10.34 -8.10
N LEU A 178 -7.49 -9.43 -7.75
CA LEU A 178 -8.93 -9.64 -7.91
C LEU A 178 -9.31 -9.81 -9.38
N ASP A 179 -8.69 -9.07 -10.29
CA ASP A 179 -8.87 -9.23 -11.72
C ASP A 179 -8.32 -10.57 -12.25
N LEU A 180 -7.23 -11.09 -11.66
CA LEU A 180 -6.76 -12.44 -11.91
C LEU A 180 -7.80 -13.48 -11.44
N LEU A 181 -8.34 -13.33 -10.22
CA LEU A 181 -9.37 -14.25 -9.68
C LEU A 181 -10.63 -14.26 -10.55
N ALA A 182 -11.11 -13.09 -10.97
CA ALA A 182 -12.24 -13.00 -11.89
C ALA A 182 -11.96 -13.71 -13.22
N GLY A 183 -10.72 -13.64 -13.72
CA GLY A 183 -10.29 -14.41 -14.89
C GLY A 183 -10.28 -15.93 -14.67
N VAL A 184 -9.96 -16.39 -13.45
CA VAL A 184 -10.03 -17.81 -13.08
C VAL A 184 -11.48 -18.31 -13.13
N ASP A 185 -12.42 -17.56 -12.56
CA ASP A 185 -13.83 -17.98 -12.54
C ASP A 185 -14.43 -17.95 -13.94
N ALA A 186 -14.10 -16.93 -14.74
CA ALA A 186 -14.53 -16.86 -16.12
C ALA A 186 -14.03 -18.08 -16.91
N ALA A 187 -12.76 -18.45 -16.76
CA ALA A 187 -12.20 -19.65 -17.39
C ALA A 187 -12.87 -20.95 -16.90
N ALA A 188 -13.21 -21.04 -15.61
CA ALA A 188 -13.95 -22.17 -15.05
C ALA A 188 -15.37 -22.27 -15.62
N ALA A 189 -15.98 -21.14 -15.98
CA ALA A 189 -17.28 -21.05 -16.66
C ALA A 189 -17.18 -21.23 -18.19
N GLY A 190 -16.00 -21.55 -18.73
CA GLY A 190 -15.77 -21.69 -20.18
C GLY A 190 -15.69 -20.36 -20.93
N VAL A 191 -15.64 -19.23 -20.22
CA VAL A 191 -15.56 -17.87 -20.79
C VAL A 191 -14.14 -17.33 -20.60
N GLY A 192 -13.33 -17.36 -21.66
CA GLY A 192 -12.00 -16.76 -21.66
C GLY A 192 -10.91 -17.69 -22.16
N THR A 193 -9.69 -17.16 -22.26
CA THR A 193 -8.55 -17.88 -22.84
C THR A 193 -7.47 -18.15 -21.79
N ALA A 194 -6.83 -19.32 -21.88
CA ALA A 194 -5.68 -19.66 -21.04
C ALA A 194 -4.54 -18.63 -21.15
N ARG A 195 -4.38 -18.03 -22.35
CA ARG A 195 -3.41 -16.95 -22.59
C ARG A 195 -3.71 -15.72 -21.74
N SER A 196 -4.96 -15.25 -21.72
CA SER A 196 -5.38 -14.10 -20.90
C SER A 196 -5.11 -14.33 -19.42
N LEU A 197 -5.44 -15.52 -18.92
CA LEU A 197 -5.19 -15.89 -17.52
C LEU A 197 -3.69 -15.90 -17.18
N ARG A 198 -2.86 -16.49 -18.05
CA ARG A 198 -1.41 -16.52 -17.88
C ARG A 198 -0.80 -15.11 -17.87
N THR A 199 -1.28 -14.22 -18.74
CA THR A 199 -0.82 -12.82 -18.76
C THR A 199 -1.13 -12.12 -17.43
N LYS A 200 -2.35 -12.26 -16.89
CA LYS A 200 -2.69 -11.68 -15.59
C LYS A 200 -1.82 -12.23 -14.46
N GLU A 201 -1.57 -13.54 -14.47
CA GLU A 201 -0.72 -14.20 -13.47
C GLU A 201 0.73 -13.69 -13.52
N ILE A 202 1.30 -13.49 -14.71
CA ILE A 202 2.62 -12.89 -14.89
C ILE A 202 2.64 -11.45 -14.38
N VAL A 203 1.61 -10.64 -14.70
CA VAL A 203 1.51 -9.26 -14.24
C VAL A 203 1.52 -9.20 -12.70
N VAL A 204 0.73 -10.05 -12.03
CA VAL A 204 0.74 -10.15 -10.56
C VAL A 204 2.13 -10.56 -10.05
N GLY A 205 2.77 -11.56 -10.68
CA GLY A 205 4.08 -12.04 -10.24
C GLY A 205 5.22 -11.03 -10.43
N LEU A 206 5.15 -10.19 -11.46
CA LEU A 206 6.08 -9.07 -11.65
C LEU A 206 5.79 -7.89 -10.72
N TYR A 207 4.52 -7.68 -10.38
CA TYR A 207 4.11 -6.59 -9.49
C TYR A 207 4.37 -6.89 -8.01
N ALA A 208 4.17 -8.13 -7.56
CA ALA A 208 4.25 -8.48 -6.14
C ALA A 208 5.61 -8.11 -5.47
N PRO A 209 6.78 -8.27 -6.11
CA PRO A 209 8.05 -7.78 -5.56
C PRO A 209 8.05 -6.27 -5.30
N LEU A 210 7.36 -5.47 -6.13
CA LEU A 210 7.23 -4.03 -5.93
C LEU A 210 6.54 -3.71 -4.61
N ALA A 211 5.49 -4.46 -4.24
CA ALA A 211 4.80 -4.27 -2.97
C ALA A 211 5.71 -4.53 -1.77
N PHE A 212 6.53 -5.58 -1.83
CA PHE A 212 7.51 -5.89 -0.79
C PHE A 212 8.56 -4.77 -0.63
N VAL A 213 9.17 -4.31 -1.73
CA VAL A 213 10.19 -3.26 -1.69
C VAL A 213 9.60 -1.87 -1.41
N ALA A 214 8.32 -1.66 -1.68
CA ALA A 214 7.60 -0.46 -1.28
C ALA A 214 7.48 -0.39 0.24
N HIS A 215 6.90 -1.41 0.87
CA HIS A 215 6.74 -1.46 2.31
C HIS A 215 6.39 -2.86 2.83
N GLY A 216 7.15 -3.35 3.82
CA GLY A 216 7.02 -4.74 4.33
C GLY A 216 5.65 -5.05 4.92
N HIS A 217 5.10 -4.17 5.76
CA HIS A 217 3.77 -4.38 6.37
C HIS A 217 2.64 -4.36 5.33
N ALA A 218 2.71 -3.47 4.34
CA ALA A 218 1.71 -3.40 3.28
C ALA A 218 1.75 -4.66 2.40
N PHE A 219 2.93 -5.24 2.19
CA PHE A 219 3.06 -6.55 1.54
C PHE A 219 2.41 -7.69 2.33
N LEU A 220 2.56 -7.72 3.66
CA LEU A 220 1.88 -8.73 4.49
C LEU A 220 0.36 -8.57 4.44
N LEU A 221 -0.15 -7.33 4.50
CA LEU A 221 -1.58 -7.04 4.34
C LEU A 221 -2.09 -7.42 2.95
N LEU A 222 -1.28 -7.22 1.90
CA LEU A 222 -1.58 -7.70 0.55
C LEU A 222 -1.73 -9.23 0.53
N LEU A 223 -0.78 -9.98 1.09
CA LEU A 223 -0.84 -11.44 1.13
C LEU A 223 -2.06 -11.93 1.89
N LEU A 224 -2.37 -11.31 3.04
CA LEU A 224 -3.55 -11.64 3.84
C LEU A 224 -4.84 -11.43 3.07
N THR A 225 -5.03 -10.23 2.50
CA THR A 225 -6.24 -9.89 1.73
C THR A 225 -6.40 -10.76 0.48
N CYS A 226 -5.30 -11.04 -0.22
CA CYS A 226 -5.28 -11.96 -1.36
C CYS A 226 -5.63 -13.40 -0.96
N GLY A 227 -5.11 -13.87 0.17
CA GLY A 227 -5.41 -15.20 0.72
C GLY A 227 -6.90 -15.33 1.07
N VAL A 228 -7.45 -14.35 1.79
CA VAL A 228 -8.88 -14.29 2.13
C VAL A 228 -9.75 -14.27 0.88
N SER A 229 -9.42 -13.43 -0.11
CA SER A 229 -10.23 -13.32 -1.33
C SER A 229 -10.19 -14.58 -2.21
N ALA A 230 -9.09 -15.34 -2.20
CA ALA A 230 -9.00 -16.62 -2.91
C ALA A 230 -9.90 -17.71 -2.33
N ILE A 231 -10.08 -17.73 -1.01
CA ILE A 231 -10.87 -18.76 -0.32
C ILE A 231 -12.34 -18.38 -0.11
N ALA A 232 -12.66 -17.08 -0.09
CA ALA A 232 -14.01 -16.62 0.24
C ALA A 232 -15.07 -17.09 -0.76
N THR A 233 -14.79 -17.01 -2.07
CA THR A 233 -15.81 -17.21 -3.14
C THR A 233 -15.26 -17.94 -4.37
N GLY A 234 -16.15 -18.25 -5.33
CA GLY A 234 -15.83 -18.75 -6.67
C GLY A 234 -15.12 -20.11 -6.73
N ALA A 235 -14.28 -20.31 -7.75
CA ALA A 235 -13.56 -21.56 -8.00
C ALA A 235 -12.35 -21.72 -7.04
N ARG A 236 -12.61 -21.86 -5.74
CA ARG A 236 -11.64 -21.78 -4.63
C ARG A 236 -10.33 -22.53 -4.89
N ALA A 237 -10.39 -23.80 -5.27
CA ALA A 237 -9.17 -24.60 -5.52
C ALA A 237 -8.30 -24.01 -6.64
N ALA A 238 -8.91 -23.61 -7.77
CA ALA A 238 -8.20 -23.03 -8.89
C ALA A 238 -7.64 -21.64 -8.56
N ARG A 239 -8.36 -20.85 -7.75
CA ARG A 239 -7.93 -19.55 -7.23
C ARG A 239 -6.74 -19.67 -6.29
N VAL A 240 -6.78 -20.61 -5.34
CA VAL A 240 -5.66 -20.86 -4.38
C VAL A 240 -4.38 -21.23 -5.11
N VAL A 241 -4.45 -22.05 -6.17
CA VAL A 241 -3.27 -22.38 -6.99
C VAL A 241 -2.61 -21.14 -7.60
N ARG A 242 -3.36 -20.06 -7.86
CA ARG A 242 -2.79 -18.80 -8.35
C ARG A 242 -1.93 -18.08 -7.32
N GLY A 243 -1.95 -18.51 -6.06
CA GLY A 243 -1.03 -18.03 -5.03
C GLY A 243 0.45 -18.19 -5.44
N ARG A 244 0.76 -19.11 -6.36
CA ARG A 244 2.09 -19.25 -6.96
C ARG A 244 2.60 -17.98 -7.66
N ALA A 245 1.72 -17.06 -8.06
CA ALA A 245 2.11 -15.76 -8.59
C ALA A 245 2.95 -14.96 -7.58
N PHE A 246 2.80 -15.19 -6.28
CA PHE A 246 3.57 -14.52 -5.23
C PHE A 246 4.95 -15.13 -4.97
N VAL A 247 5.29 -16.28 -5.59
CA VAL A 247 6.60 -16.96 -5.38
C VAL A 247 7.79 -16.03 -5.58
N PRO A 248 7.87 -15.17 -6.63
CA PRO A 248 8.99 -14.24 -6.78
C PRO A 248 9.13 -13.27 -5.60
N ALA A 249 8.02 -12.73 -5.10
CA ALA A 249 8.02 -11.79 -3.99
C ALA A 249 8.36 -12.48 -2.66
N LEU A 250 7.82 -13.67 -2.42
CA LEU A 250 8.12 -14.49 -1.25
C LEU A 250 9.58 -14.96 -1.25
N GLY A 251 10.11 -15.33 -2.41
CA GLY A 251 11.52 -15.69 -2.59
C GLY A 251 12.44 -14.51 -2.28
N LEU A 252 12.11 -13.30 -2.76
CA LEU A 252 12.83 -12.08 -2.41
C LEU A 252 12.75 -11.80 -0.91
N ALA A 253 11.56 -11.88 -0.30
CA ALA A 253 11.37 -11.64 1.12
C ALA A 253 12.16 -12.65 1.99
N ALA A 254 12.12 -13.93 1.63
CA ALA A 254 12.86 -14.98 2.31
C ALA A 254 14.37 -14.80 2.17
N TRP A 255 14.84 -14.40 0.97
CA TRP A 255 16.25 -14.09 0.74
C TRP A 255 16.73 -12.91 1.61
N VAL A 256 15.95 -11.85 1.70
CA VAL A 256 16.26 -10.70 2.56
C VAL A 256 16.27 -11.08 4.03
N ALA A 257 15.25 -11.81 4.49
CA ALA A 257 15.20 -12.31 5.86
C ALA A 257 16.40 -13.22 6.19
N TRP A 258 16.84 -14.04 5.23
CA TRP A 258 18.03 -14.87 5.37
C TRP A 258 19.31 -14.04 5.48
N LEU A 259 19.49 -13.00 4.66
CA LEU A 259 20.65 -12.11 4.74
C LEU A 259 20.71 -11.36 6.06
N GLU A 260 19.56 -10.92 6.57
CA GLU A 260 19.46 -10.18 7.84
C GLU A 260 19.62 -11.08 9.08
N ARG A 261 19.56 -12.42 8.92
CA ARG A 261 19.81 -13.48 9.93
C ARG A 261 19.18 -13.29 11.31
N GLY A 262 18.21 -12.39 11.50
CA GLY A 262 17.59 -12.10 12.80
C GLY A 262 18.57 -11.73 13.93
N ALA A 263 19.84 -11.45 13.60
CA ALA A 263 20.84 -11.05 14.59
C ALA A 263 20.68 -9.54 14.81
N THR A 264 20.50 -9.13 16.05
CA THR A 264 20.40 -7.71 16.43
C THR A 264 21.69 -6.93 16.13
N THR A 265 22.79 -7.64 15.87
CA THR A 265 24.11 -7.09 15.51
C THR A 265 24.58 -7.63 14.16
N PRO A 266 24.66 -6.78 13.14
CA PRO A 266 25.21 -7.15 11.84
C PRO A 266 26.69 -7.56 11.90
N PRO A 267 27.16 -8.45 11.01
CA PRO A 267 28.58 -8.76 10.87
C PRO A 267 29.42 -7.49 10.62
N GLY A 268 30.50 -7.30 11.37
CA GLY A 268 31.36 -6.11 11.30
C GLY A 268 31.02 -5.01 12.32
N SER A 269 29.98 -5.18 13.13
CA SER A 269 29.70 -4.29 14.27
C SER A 269 30.82 -4.39 15.31
N VAL A 270 31.19 -3.24 15.90
CA VAL A 270 32.19 -3.16 16.97
C VAL A 270 31.69 -3.98 18.18
N PRO A 271 32.54 -4.77 18.85
CA PRO A 271 32.12 -5.55 20.01
C PRO A 271 31.64 -4.64 21.13
N VAL A 272 30.33 -4.71 21.39
CA VAL A 272 29.62 -4.31 22.62
C VAL A 272 29.89 -2.87 23.05
N VAL A 273 29.06 -1.95 22.56
CA VAL A 273 28.76 -0.71 23.30
C VAL A 273 28.19 -1.13 24.66
N ALA A 274 28.57 -0.44 25.75
CA ALA A 274 28.00 -0.69 27.07
C ALA A 274 26.46 -0.79 26.97
N PRO A 275 25.83 -1.78 27.63
CA PRO A 275 24.39 -2.01 27.48
C PRO A 275 23.63 -0.71 27.76
N LEU A 276 23.03 -0.15 26.72
CA LEU A 276 22.11 0.97 26.84
C LEU A 276 20.92 0.46 27.67
N THR A 277 20.73 1.02 28.85
CA THR A 277 19.58 0.68 29.69
C THR A 277 18.38 1.39 29.08
N PRO A 278 17.40 0.69 28.47
CA PRO A 278 16.32 1.37 27.79
C PRO A 278 15.45 2.06 28.84
N HIS A 279 15.27 3.37 28.73
CA HIS A 279 14.45 4.17 29.66
C HIS A 279 12.97 3.80 29.62
N PHE A 280 12.50 3.13 28.56
CA PHE A 280 11.11 2.71 28.37
C PHE A 280 11.06 1.21 28.08
N HIS A 281 10.79 0.40 29.09
CA HIS A 281 10.79 -1.06 29.03
C HIS A 281 9.40 -1.66 29.31
N GLY A 282 8.58 -0.97 30.12
CA GLY A 282 7.29 -1.43 30.62
C GLY A 282 6.14 -1.29 29.61
N PRO A 283 5.07 -2.11 29.72
CA PRO A 283 3.86 -1.94 28.92
C PRO A 283 3.23 -0.55 29.08
N LEU A 284 3.25 0.00 30.29
CA LEU A 284 2.68 1.32 30.65
C LEU A 284 3.43 2.46 29.95
N GLU A 285 4.76 2.44 30.02
CA GLU A 285 5.65 3.38 29.31
C GLU A 285 5.45 3.32 27.78
N LYS A 286 5.17 2.14 27.23
CA LYS A 286 4.83 1.97 25.80
C LYS A 286 3.44 2.51 25.46
N PHE A 287 2.48 2.45 26.38
CA PHE A 287 1.18 3.11 26.23
C PHE A 287 1.30 4.63 26.34
N GLU A 288 2.17 5.15 27.20
CA GLU A 288 2.45 6.59 27.30
C GLU A 288 3.05 7.16 26.01
N LEU A 289 3.82 6.37 25.25
CA LEU A 289 4.28 6.75 23.91
C LEU A 289 3.15 6.91 22.88
N LEU A 290 1.99 6.28 23.11
CA LEU A 290 0.80 6.42 22.26
C LEU A 290 -0.03 7.66 22.62
N VAL A 291 0.06 8.11 23.88
CA VAL A 291 -0.72 9.24 24.43
C VAL A 291 0.08 10.54 24.42
N THR A 292 1.40 10.45 24.52
CA THR A 292 2.32 11.59 24.41
C THR A 292 2.71 11.68 22.93
N PRO A 293 2.02 12.47 22.09
CA PRO A 293 2.54 12.75 20.76
C PRO A 293 3.94 13.29 20.99
N THR A 294 4.94 12.62 20.44
CA THR A 294 6.34 13.00 20.59
C THR A 294 6.47 14.44 20.13
N LEU A 295 6.40 15.35 21.10
CA LEU A 295 7.13 16.60 21.15
C LEU A 295 8.62 16.21 21.12
N MET A 296 9.07 15.63 20.01
CA MET A 296 10.45 15.77 19.54
C MET A 296 10.62 17.21 19.02
N THR A 297 10.19 18.18 19.82
CA THR A 297 10.52 19.57 19.64
C THR A 297 11.81 19.79 20.42
N ARG A 298 12.89 20.05 19.67
CA ARG A 298 14.09 20.78 20.08
C ARG A 298 15.27 20.11 20.78
N THR A 299 15.20 18.93 21.39
CA THR A 299 16.40 18.35 22.08
C THR A 299 16.46 16.82 22.06
N GLY A 300 16.26 16.19 20.90
CA GLY A 300 16.23 14.72 20.75
C GLY A 300 17.60 14.01 20.81
N ILE A 301 18.57 14.53 21.55
CA ILE A 301 19.82 13.87 21.94
C ILE A 301 20.23 14.41 23.32
N ASP A 302 19.70 13.84 24.39
CA ASP A 302 20.38 13.91 25.69
C ASP A 302 21.39 12.75 25.74
N PHE A 303 22.55 12.95 25.10
CA PHE A 303 23.75 12.28 25.59
C PHE A 303 24.13 13.02 26.85
N THR A 304 23.90 12.43 28.02
CA THR A 304 24.73 12.74 29.18
C THR A 304 26.15 12.30 28.82
N VAL A 305 26.95 13.23 28.30
CA VAL A 305 28.40 13.11 28.31
C VAL A 305 28.80 13.18 29.78
N ALA A 306 29.08 12.01 30.35
CA ALA A 306 29.84 11.87 31.60
C ALA A 306 31.32 11.74 31.24
#